data_AF-A0A976CEF9-F1
#
_entry.id   AF-A0A976CEF9-F1
#
_cell.length_a   1.000
_cell.length_b   1.000
_cell.length_c   1.000
_cell.angle_alpha   90.00
_cell.angle_beta   90.00
_cell.angle_gamma   90.00
#
_symmetry.space_group_name_H-M   'P 1'
#
loop_
_entity.id
_entity.type
_entity.pdbx_description
1 polymer ?
#
loop_
_entity_poly.entity_id
_entity_poly.type
_entity_poly.pdbx_seq_one_letter_code
_entity_poly.pdbx_strand_id
1 'polypeptide(L)'
;MSSLFFWREWHKTTQIVYVALLLFFFFNIILVVYTYNMGLDNVIPFITQDITQILKYSFGEITLGMFNIPIEGEMFSQKIFYDVEALQLNKQYYYYFGIVLIIVLAGLLAVVSEMKFIPYAIGMGIFIFWLSGINLNLLRVLPENILFFVVTFVIGGISYLFQSYITKPNLGVRFITFLVALIGLSFFIGNSTSVKFPFLFLIVNGMWLPIILTAFFVILTALEIVRSFFYLLVKYNAQASGQNITHFSILTAIYWFNLLFLYFDFTGYLKLDIFLVDILVFFAVSSVLGVWGFRFKAPIYTMFFDFKTTGAFLYILLGIISFWMLNFSFYLGNESFILSLKEFILYAYLGFGLTFYGYLIFNFPPLMRDSQPAH
;
A
#
# COMPACT_ATOMS: atom_id res chain seq x y z
N MET A 1 16.03 -15.16 21.46
CA MET A 1 14.90 -15.55 20.57
C MET A 1 13.54 -15.01 21.03
N SER A 2 13.28 -14.79 22.33
CA SER A 2 12.03 -14.20 22.84
C SER A 2 11.76 -12.76 22.36
N SER A 3 12.81 -11.96 22.12
CA SER A 3 12.67 -10.57 21.67
C SER A 3 12.17 -10.40 20.23
N LEU A 4 12.44 -11.37 19.34
CA LEU A 4 12.07 -11.32 17.92
C LEU A 4 10.59 -11.63 17.71
N PHE A 5 10.08 -12.65 18.41
CA PHE A 5 8.68 -13.09 18.36
C PHE A 5 7.91 -12.61 19.59
N PHE A 6 7.84 -11.30 19.76
CA PHE A 6 7.27 -10.67 20.96
C PHE A 6 5.82 -11.01 21.24
N TRP A 7 5.08 -11.42 20.20
CA TRP A 7 3.68 -11.84 20.30
C TRP A 7 3.50 -13.24 20.92
N ARG A 8 4.59 -13.99 21.18
CA ARG A 8 4.50 -15.31 21.84
C ARG A 8 4.05 -15.23 23.30
N GLU A 9 4.21 -14.09 23.94
CA GLU A 9 3.82 -13.84 25.35
C GLU A 9 2.35 -13.37 25.47
N TRP A 10 1.60 -13.41 24.37
CA TRP A 10 0.23 -12.91 24.33
C TRP A 10 -0.79 -14.01 24.59
N HIS A 11 -2.00 -13.62 24.94
CA HIS A 11 -3.10 -14.58 25.03
C HIS A 11 -3.29 -15.29 23.68
N LYS A 12 -3.48 -16.61 23.69
CA LYS A 12 -3.50 -17.45 22.47
C LYS A 12 -4.43 -16.91 21.38
N THR A 13 -5.62 -16.45 21.76
CA THR A 13 -6.59 -15.88 20.80
C THR A 13 -6.03 -14.64 20.09
N THR A 14 -5.47 -13.68 20.84
CA THR A 14 -4.87 -12.46 20.28
C THR A 14 -3.65 -12.78 19.43
N GLN A 15 -2.84 -13.74 19.88
CA GLN A 15 -1.67 -14.21 19.15
C GLN A 15 -2.05 -14.81 17.78
N ILE A 16 -3.06 -15.68 17.73
CA ILE A 16 -3.50 -16.32 16.47
C ILE A 16 -3.99 -15.27 15.49
N VAL A 17 -4.83 -14.33 15.93
CA VAL A 17 -5.34 -13.25 15.06
C VAL A 17 -4.20 -12.38 14.55
N TYR A 18 -3.25 -12.00 15.43
CA TYR A 18 -2.10 -11.21 15.03
C TYR A 18 -1.22 -11.93 14.00
N VAL A 19 -0.92 -13.21 14.22
CA VAL A 19 -0.12 -14.01 13.28
C VAL A 19 -0.84 -14.19 11.94
N ALA A 20 -2.16 -14.40 11.94
CA ALA A 20 -2.94 -14.49 10.71
C ALA A 20 -2.87 -13.18 9.90
N LEU A 21 -3.03 -12.02 10.56
CA LEU A 21 -2.88 -10.72 9.92
C LEU A 21 -1.45 -10.46 9.45
N LEU A 22 -0.44 -10.88 10.22
CA LEU A 22 0.97 -10.76 9.84
C LEU A 22 1.29 -11.59 8.59
N LEU A 23 0.81 -12.84 8.53
CA LEU A 23 0.95 -13.68 7.34
C LEU A 23 0.25 -13.07 6.13
N PHE A 24 -0.96 -12.53 6.34
CA PHE A 24 -1.68 -11.83 5.28
C PHE A 24 -0.95 -10.58 4.80
N PHE A 25 -0.33 -9.82 5.71
CA PHE A 25 0.52 -8.68 5.37
C PHE A 25 1.72 -9.09 4.50
N PHE A 26 2.46 -10.14 4.86
CA PHE A 26 3.55 -10.64 4.02
C PHE A 26 3.07 -11.18 2.67
N PHE A 27 1.92 -11.86 2.66
CA PHE A 27 1.28 -12.30 1.42
C PHE A 27 0.99 -11.12 0.49
N ASN A 28 0.49 -10.00 1.02
CA ASN A 28 0.24 -8.79 0.24
C ASN A 28 1.53 -8.20 -0.38
N ILE A 29 2.65 -8.23 0.35
CA ILE A 29 3.95 -7.79 -0.18
C ILE A 29 4.39 -8.69 -1.34
N ILE A 30 4.30 -10.01 -1.18
CA ILE A 30 4.65 -10.97 -2.24
C ILE A 30 3.74 -10.76 -3.46
N LEU A 31 2.45 -10.53 -3.22
CA LEU A 31 1.49 -10.25 -4.29
C LEU A 31 1.85 -8.98 -5.05
N VAL A 32 2.38 -7.93 -4.37
CA VAL A 32 2.82 -6.71 -5.07
C VAL A 32 3.94 -7.04 -6.04
N VAL A 33 4.92 -7.84 -5.64
CA VAL A 33 6.01 -8.28 -6.54
C VAL A 33 5.44 -9.03 -7.74
N TYR A 34 4.46 -9.90 -7.52
CA TYR A 34 3.79 -10.61 -8.60
C TYR A 34 3.07 -9.65 -9.56
N THR A 35 2.22 -8.75 -9.04
CA THR A 35 1.46 -7.79 -9.87
C THR A 35 2.34 -6.75 -10.56
N TYR A 36 3.47 -6.38 -9.94
CA TYR A 36 4.47 -5.48 -10.54
C TYR A 36 5.09 -6.11 -11.79
N ASN A 37 5.44 -7.39 -11.72
CA ASN A 37 6.03 -8.12 -12.84
C ASN A 37 5.03 -8.43 -13.96
N MET A 38 3.72 -8.44 -13.68
CA MET A 38 2.69 -8.63 -14.71
C MET A 38 2.52 -7.40 -15.62
N GLY A 39 2.93 -6.21 -15.20
CA GLY A 39 2.83 -5.00 -16.01
C GLY A 39 1.40 -4.67 -16.49
N LEU A 40 1.30 -4.12 -17.69
CA LEU A 40 0.03 -3.72 -18.32
C LEU A 40 -0.68 -4.85 -19.08
N ASP A 41 -0.05 -6.02 -19.18
CA ASP A 41 -0.53 -7.16 -19.99
C ASP A 41 -1.93 -7.63 -19.55
N ASN A 42 -2.32 -7.38 -18.30
CA ASN A 42 -3.64 -7.72 -17.75
C ASN A 42 -4.75 -6.71 -18.09
N VAL A 43 -4.40 -5.50 -18.52
CA VAL A 43 -5.35 -4.37 -18.67
C VAL A 43 -5.53 -4.00 -20.14
N ILE A 44 -4.45 -4.10 -20.91
CA ILE A 44 -4.43 -3.81 -22.34
C ILE A 44 -4.10 -5.12 -23.08
N PRO A 45 -5.12 -5.89 -23.51
CA PRO A 45 -4.87 -7.03 -24.37
C PRO A 45 -4.40 -6.51 -25.73
N PHE A 46 -3.16 -6.83 -26.09
CA PHE A 46 -2.65 -6.57 -27.43
C PHE A 46 -3.25 -7.60 -28.40
N ILE A 47 -3.97 -7.12 -29.41
CA ILE A 47 -4.42 -7.97 -30.51
C ILE A 47 -3.48 -7.74 -31.69
N THR A 48 -2.84 -8.80 -32.15
CA THR A 48 -2.02 -8.79 -33.37
C THR A 48 -2.92 -8.99 -34.59
N GLN A 49 -2.95 -8.01 -35.48
CA GLN A 49 -3.60 -8.13 -36.79
C GLN A 49 -2.53 -8.34 -37.86
N ASP A 50 -2.55 -9.52 -38.48
CA ASP A 50 -1.63 -9.87 -39.55
C ASP A 50 -2.23 -9.54 -40.91
N ILE A 51 -1.66 -8.55 -41.60
CA ILE A 51 -2.05 -8.20 -42.96
C ILE A 51 -0.95 -8.65 -43.92
N THR A 52 -1.27 -9.63 -44.77
CA THR A 52 -0.39 -10.03 -45.87
C THR A 52 -0.69 -9.17 -47.09
N GLN A 53 0.29 -8.36 -47.51
CA GLN A 53 0.21 -7.55 -48.72
C GLN A 53 1.04 -8.19 -49.82
N ILE A 54 0.42 -8.39 -50.99
CA ILE A 54 1.12 -8.82 -52.20
C ILE A 54 1.63 -7.58 -52.90
N LEU A 55 2.95 -7.41 -52.92
CA LEU A 55 3.62 -6.33 -53.66
C LEU A 55 4.13 -6.89 -54.98
N LYS A 56 3.76 -6.24 -56.07
CA LYS A 56 4.37 -6.54 -57.37
C LYS A 56 5.77 -5.96 -57.38
N TYR A 57 6.77 -6.84 -57.45
CA TYR A 57 8.16 -6.46 -57.50
C TYR A 57 8.74 -6.86 -58.85
N SER A 58 9.44 -5.93 -59.51
CA SER A 58 10.13 -6.22 -60.77
C SER A 58 11.47 -6.88 -60.44
N PHE A 59 11.62 -8.16 -60.76
CA PHE A 59 12.86 -8.91 -60.51
C PHE A 59 13.95 -8.60 -61.55
N GLY A 60 13.59 -7.93 -62.64
CA GLY A 60 14.48 -7.56 -63.74
C GLY A 60 13.68 -7.28 -65.01
N GLU A 61 14.35 -6.87 -66.08
CA GLU A 61 13.74 -6.64 -67.39
C GLU A 61 14.33 -7.60 -68.42
N ILE A 62 13.47 -8.23 -69.23
CA ILE A 62 13.91 -8.94 -70.43
C ILE A 62 13.79 -7.99 -71.61
N THR A 63 14.90 -7.85 -72.35
CA THR A 63 14.95 -7.09 -73.60
C THR A 63 14.62 -8.01 -74.78
N LEU A 64 13.46 -7.79 -75.41
CA LEU A 64 13.05 -8.47 -76.65
C LEU A 64 13.05 -7.45 -77.79
N GLY A 65 14.15 -7.39 -78.55
CA GLY A 65 14.32 -6.44 -79.64
C GLY A 65 14.40 -5.00 -79.13
N MET A 66 13.39 -4.16 -79.46
CA MET A 66 13.31 -2.77 -79.01
C MET A 66 12.45 -2.57 -77.75
N PHE A 67 11.90 -3.65 -77.17
CA PHE A 67 11.03 -3.56 -76.00
C PHE A 67 11.71 -4.13 -74.75
N ASN A 68 11.60 -3.40 -73.65
CA ASN A 68 11.95 -3.88 -72.31
C ASN A 68 10.66 -4.32 -71.61
N ILE A 69 10.55 -5.61 -71.29
CA ILE A 69 9.41 -6.16 -70.57
C ILE A 69 9.87 -6.45 -69.13
N PRO A 70 9.29 -5.78 -68.11
CA PRO A 70 9.60 -6.09 -66.73
C PRO A 70 9.06 -7.48 -66.36
N ILE A 71 9.90 -8.31 -65.74
CA ILE A 71 9.49 -9.54 -65.10
C ILE A 71 8.92 -9.17 -63.74
N GLU A 72 7.61 -8.97 -63.68
CA GLU A 72 6.90 -8.83 -62.41
C GLU A 72 6.76 -10.19 -61.73
N GLY A 73 7.09 -10.26 -60.44
CA GLY A 73 6.67 -11.36 -59.60
C GLY A 73 6.06 -10.84 -58.30
N GLU A 74 5.37 -11.73 -57.60
CA GLU A 74 4.67 -11.41 -56.38
C GLU A 74 5.61 -11.58 -55.18
N MET A 75 5.86 -10.48 -54.45
CA MET A 75 6.53 -10.51 -53.16
C MET A 75 5.48 -10.40 -52.06
N PHE A 76 5.45 -11.37 -51.16
CA PHE A 76 4.58 -11.34 -49.99
C PHE A 76 5.26 -10.55 -48.85
N SER A 77 4.64 -9.46 -48.42
CA SER A 77 5.05 -8.71 -47.23
C SER A 77 4.02 -8.93 -46.13
N GLN A 78 4.46 -9.48 -44.99
CA GLN A 78 3.63 -9.60 -43.80
C GLN A 78 3.83 -8.36 -42.92
N LYS A 79 2.75 -7.62 -42.68
CA LYS A 79 2.74 -6.51 -41.72
C LYS A 79 1.91 -6.92 -40.52
N ILE A 80 2.52 -6.88 -39.34
CA ILE A 80 1.87 -7.14 -38.07
C ILE A 80 1.52 -5.78 -37.47
N PHE A 81 0.23 -5.50 -37.28
CA PHE A 81 -0.25 -4.34 -36.56
C PHE A 81 -0.62 -4.74 -35.13
N TYR A 82 -0.19 -3.93 -34.16
CA TYR A 82 -0.60 -4.07 -32.77
C TYR A 82 -1.73 -3.07 -32.53
N ASP A 83 -2.95 -3.58 -32.31
CA ASP A 83 -4.10 -2.75 -31.95
C ASP A 83 -4.40 -2.88 -30.46
N VAL A 84 -4.85 -1.78 -29.85
CA VAL A 84 -5.13 -1.66 -28.42
C VAL A 84 -6.64 -1.75 -28.23
N GLU A 85 -7.13 -2.83 -27.63
CA GLU A 85 -8.55 -2.94 -27.31
C GLU A 85 -8.96 -1.94 -26.21
N ALA A 86 -10.26 -1.61 -26.13
CA ALA A 86 -10.78 -0.75 -25.08
C ALA A 86 -10.49 -1.35 -23.69
N LEU A 87 -10.13 -0.48 -22.73
CA LEU A 87 -9.74 -0.86 -21.38
C LEU A 87 -10.79 -1.79 -20.72
N GLN A 88 -10.43 -3.06 -20.54
CA GLN A 88 -11.34 -4.05 -19.96
C GLN A 88 -11.27 -3.99 -18.43
N LEU A 89 -12.28 -3.39 -17.80
CA LEU A 89 -12.38 -3.36 -16.34
C LEU A 89 -12.70 -4.76 -15.79
N ASN A 90 -11.73 -5.40 -15.14
CA ASN A 90 -11.97 -6.66 -14.44
C ASN A 90 -12.79 -6.46 -13.16
N LYS A 91 -14.12 -6.59 -13.30
CA LYS A 91 -15.09 -6.43 -12.20
C LYS A 91 -14.80 -7.35 -11.01
N GLN A 92 -14.25 -8.56 -11.25
CA GLN A 92 -13.97 -9.51 -10.17
C GLN A 92 -12.92 -8.96 -9.21
N TYR A 93 -11.92 -8.27 -9.73
CA TYR A 93 -10.85 -7.73 -8.92
C TYR A 93 -11.30 -6.56 -8.04
N TYR A 94 -12.27 -5.76 -8.51
CA TYR A 94 -12.96 -4.79 -7.64
C TYR A 94 -13.67 -5.48 -6.48
N TYR A 95 -14.38 -6.58 -6.70
CA TYR A 95 -15.03 -7.30 -5.61
C TYR A 95 -14.04 -7.86 -4.59
N TYR A 96 -12.93 -8.46 -5.05
CA TYR A 96 -11.86 -8.88 -4.15
C TYR A 96 -11.29 -7.71 -3.35
N PHE A 97 -11.12 -6.55 -4.01
CA PHE A 97 -10.68 -5.35 -3.32
C PHE A 97 -11.65 -4.92 -2.22
N GLY A 98 -12.95 -4.89 -2.51
CA GLY A 98 -14.00 -4.57 -1.57
C GLY A 98 -14.07 -5.53 -0.37
N ILE A 99 -13.88 -6.83 -0.58
CA ILE A 99 -13.88 -7.83 0.51
C ILE A 99 -12.75 -7.55 1.50
N VAL A 100 -11.52 -7.36 1.01
CA VAL A 100 -10.38 -7.06 1.87
C VAL A 100 -10.55 -5.69 2.54
N LEU A 101 -11.10 -4.70 1.84
CA LEU A 101 -11.41 -3.40 2.41
C LEU A 101 -12.38 -3.52 3.60
N ILE A 102 -13.45 -4.30 3.48
CA ILE A 102 -14.40 -4.55 4.59
C ILE A 102 -13.68 -5.21 5.77
N ILE A 103 -12.84 -6.21 5.52
CA ILE A 103 -12.06 -6.88 6.57
C ILE A 103 -11.14 -5.90 7.29
N VAL A 104 -10.39 -5.08 6.55
CA VAL A 104 -9.48 -4.11 7.15
C VAL A 104 -10.25 -3.02 7.90
N LEU A 105 -11.37 -2.52 7.35
CA LEU A 105 -12.22 -1.53 8.02
C LEU A 105 -12.80 -2.08 9.33
N ALA A 106 -13.26 -3.34 9.35
CA ALA A 106 -13.70 -3.99 10.59
C ALA A 106 -12.58 -4.06 11.63
N GLY A 107 -11.35 -4.38 11.18
CA GLY A 107 -10.15 -4.34 12.02
C GLY A 107 -9.84 -2.96 12.57
N LEU A 108 -9.85 -1.94 11.72
CA LEU A 108 -9.57 -0.56 12.12
C LEU A 108 -10.62 -0.03 13.10
N LEU A 109 -11.90 -0.30 12.86
CA LEU A 109 -12.98 0.07 13.79
C LEU A 109 -12.85 -0.65 15.14
N ALA A 110 -12.50 -1.94 15.12
CA ALA A 110 -12.24 -2.70 16.35
C ALA A 110 -11.10 -2.08 17.17
N VAL A 111 -9.99 -1.72 16.51
CA VAL A 111 -8.82 -1.07 17.13
C VAL A 111 -9.19 0.34 17.65
N VAL A 112 -9.89 1.16 16.85
CA VAL A 112 -10.33 2.51 17.24
C VAL A 112 -11.23 2.47 18.47
N SER A 113 -12.14 1.49 18.56
CA SER A 113 -13.06 1.33 19.69
C SER A 113 -12.38 0.96 21.03
N GLU A 114 -11.09 0.61 21.02
CA GLU A 114 -10.30 0.31 22.22
C GLU A 114 -9.42 1.50 22.68
N MET A 115 -9.22 2.50 21.81
CA MET A 115 -8.35 3.63 22.10
C MET A 115 -8.88 4.50 23.23
N LYS A 116 -8.07 5.44 23.75
CA LYS A 116 -8.62 6.46 24.66
C LYS A 116 -9.53 7.45 23.91
N PHE A 117 -10.30 8.24 24.65
CA PHE A 117 -11.34 9.11 24.11
C PHE A 117 -10.88 10.02 22.95
N ILE A 118 -9.72 10.69 23.07
CA ILE A 118 -9.24 11.61 22.03
C ILE A 118 -8.89 10.86 20.73
N PRO A 119 -8.01 9.84 20.72
CA PRO A 119 -7.77 9.05 19.50
C PRO A 119 -9.01 8.33 18.96
N TYR A 120 -9.90 7.86 19.83
CA TYR A 120 -11.19 7.29 19.43
C TYR A 120 -12.04 8.30 18.64
N ALA A 121 -12.18 9.52 19.16
CA ALA A 121 -12.96 10.59 18.52
C ALA A 121 -12.35 10.97 17.16
N ILE A 122 -11.02 11.03 17.06
CA ILE A 122 -10.31 11.29 15.79
C ILE A 122 -10.57 10.14 14.81
N GLY A 123 -10.39 8.89 15.24
CA GLY A 123 -10.59 7.70 14.39
C GLY A 123 -12.01 7.58 13.86
N MET A 124 -13.00 7.76 14.74
CA MET A 124 -14.41 7.78 14.34
C MET A 124 -14.76 9.01 13.48
N GLY A 125 -14.14 10.16 13.74
CA GLY A 125 -14.29 11.36 12.91
C GLY A 125 -13.81 11.12 11.47
N ILE A 126 -12.66 10.50 11.30
CA ILE A 126 -12.14 10.10 9.98
C ILE A 126 -13.11 9.12 9.29
N PHE A 127 -13.63 8.13 10.03
CA PHE A 127 -14.60 7.18 9.48
C PHE A 127 -15.91 7.85 9.04
N ILE A 128 -16.46 8.76 9.84
CA ILE A 128 -17.69 9.50 9.50
C ILE A 128 -17.45 10.41 8.30
N PHE A 129 -16.30 11.09 8.26
CA PHE A 129 -15.90 11.88 7.10
C PHE A 129 -15.78 10.99 5.85
N TRP A 130 -15.27 9.77 6.00
CA TRP A 130 -15.27 8.76 4.94
C TRP A 130 -16.64 8.38 4.44
N LEU A 131 -17.57 8.05 5.34
CA LEU A 131 -18.95 7.74 4.96
C LEU A 131 -19.64 8.86 4.19
N SER A 132 -19.34 10.12 4.52
CA SER A 132 -19.84 11.28 3.79
C SER A 132 -19.34 11.29 2.34
N GLY A 133 -18.04 11.03 2.12
CA GLY A 133 -17.43 11.02 0.80
C GLY A 133 -17.89 9.88 -0.13
N ILE A 134 -18.48 8.80 0.41
CA ILE A 134 -19.00 7.68 -0.40
C ILE A 134 -20.27 8.07 -1.18
N ASN A 135 -20.96 9.16 -0.79
CA ASN A 135 -22.22 9.60 -1.39
C ASN A 135 -23.30 8.51 -1.35
N LEU A 136 -23.59 7.99 -0.15
CA LEU A 136 -24.58 6.92 0.08
C LEU A 136 -26.00 7.29 -0.42
N ASN A 137 -26.32 8.58 -0.51
CA ASN A 137 -27.58 9.09 -1.06
C ASN A 137 -27.80 8.69 -2.53
N LEU A 138 -26.73 8.53 -3.32
CA LEU A 138 -26.82 8.14 -4.73
C LEU A 138 -27.27 6.68 -4.92
N LEU A 139 -27.21 5.84 -3.88
CA LEU A 139 -27.70 4.47 -3.92
C LEU A 139 -29.24 4.38 -3.89
N ARG A 140 -29.93 5.48 -3.57
CA ARG A 140 -31.41 5.59 -3.57
C ARG A 140 -32.12 4.47 -2.78
N VAL A 141 -31.49 3.99 -1.70
CA VAL A 141 -32.06 2.98 -0.79
C VAL A 141 -33.08 3.60 0.16
N LEU A 142 -32.75 4.79 0.68
CA LEU A 142 -33.61 5.60 1.54
C LEU A 142 -33.64 7.04 1.00
N PRO A 143 -34.68 7.82 1.33
CA PRO A 143 -34.76 9.21 0.90
C PRO A 143 -33.60 10.06 1.47
N GLU A 144 -33.10 10.98 0.65
CA GLU A 144 -32.06 11.95 1.00
C GLU A 144 -30.81 11.33 1.64
N ASN A 145 -30.36 11.87 2.78
CA ASN A 145 -29.15 11.47 3.49
C ASN A 145 -29.45 10.51 4.66
N ILE A 146 -30.66 9.93 4.75
CA ILE A 146 -31.05 9.08 5.88
C ILE A 146 -30.15 7.84 5.96
N LEU A 147 -29.77 7.24 4.82
CA LEU A 147 -28.87 6.07 4.81
C LEU A 147 -27.51 6.38 5.49
N PHE A 148 -26.96 7.57 5.27
CA PHE A 148 -25.73 8.01 5.93
C PHE A 148 -25.88 8.07 7.45
N PHE A 149 -26.98 8.64 7.95
CA PHE A 149 -27.24 8.71 9.38
C PHE A 149 -27.48 7.33 9.99
N VAL A 150 -28.20 6.43 9.30
CA VAL A 150 -28.42 5.05 9.76
C VAL A 150 -27.09 4.30 9.88
N VAL A 151 -26.24 4.34 8.84
CA VAL A 151 -24.93 3.67 8.87
C VAL A 151 -24.04 4.26 9.97
N THR A 152 -24.01 5.59 10.08
CA THR A 152 -23.24 6.29 11.12
C THR A 152 -23.73 5.94 12.53
N PHE A 153 -25.05 5.88 12.74
CA PHE A 153 -25.63 5.56 14.04
C PHE A 153 -25.39 4.09 14.42
N VAL A 154 -25.52 3.16 13.47
CA VAL A 154 -25.26 1.74 13.71
C VAL A 154 -23.79 1.50 14.03
N ILE A 155 -22.88 1.92 13.16
CA ILE A 155 -21.44 1.66 13.34
C ILE A 155 -20.88 2.52 14.50
N GLY A 156 -21.23 3.80 14.54
CA GLY A 156 -20.83 4.71 15.61
C GLY A 156 -21.40 4.32 16.96
N GLY A 157 -22.65 3.84 17.00
CA GLY A 157 -23.29 3.30 18.20
C GLY A 157 -22.58 2.06 18.72
N ILE A 158 -22.31 1.07 17.86
CA ILE A 158 -21.53 -0.13 18.23
C ILE A 158 -20.14 0.27 18.75
N SER A 159 -19.47 1.17 18.06
CA SER A 159 -18.14 1.66 18.45
C SER A 159 -18.16 2.36 19.81
N TYR A 160 -19.14 3.23 20.04
CA TYR A 160 -19.30 3.94 21.31
C TYR A 160 -19.69 3.01 22.46
N LEU A 161 -20.53 2.01 22.20
CA LEU A 161 -20.88 0.98 23.19
C LEU A 161 -19.64 0.23 23.66
N PHE A 162 -18.76 -0.19 22.75
CA PHE A 162 -17.51 -0.86 23.09
C PHE A 162 -16.46 0.06 23.74
N GLN A 163 -16.46 1.34 23.37
CA GLN A 163 -15.55 2.34 23.92
C GLN A 163 -15.91 2.76 25.35
N SER A 164 -17.20 2.98 25.64
CA SER A 164 -17.65 3.61 26.88
C SER A 164 -18.32 2.66 27.87
N TYR A 165 -19.02 1.62 27.42
CA TYR A 165 -19.83 0.77 28.30
C TYR A 165 -19.31 -0.66 28.40
N ILE A 166 -18.94 -1.27 27.28
CA ILE A 166 -18.56 -2.68 27.17
C ILE A 166 -17.07 -2.77 26.86
N THR A 167 -16.22 -2.39 27.82
CA THR A 167 -14.76 -2.29 27.63
C THR A 167 -14.01 -3.63 27.72
N LYS A 168 -14.60 -4.63 28.38
CA LYS A 168 -13.99 -5.95 28.64
C LYS A 168 -13.78 -6.91 27.44
N PRO A 169 -14.56 -6.88 26.35
CA PRO A 169 -14.40 -7.83 25.24
C PRO A 169 -13.03 -7.70 24.60
N ASN A 170 -12.47 -8.86 24.22
CA ASN A 170 -11.22 -8.89 23.46
C ASN A 170 -11.40 -8.30 22.06
N LEU A 171 -10.28 -7.96 21.43
CA LEU A 171 -10.25 -7.39 20.07
C LEU A 171 -10.95 -8.28 19.04
N GLY A 172 -10.89 -9.61 19.21
CA GLY A 172 -11.54 -10.57 18.30
C GLY A 172 -13.06 -10.45 18.28
N VAL A 173 -13.70 -10.31 19.45
CA VAL A 173 -15.15 -10.09 19.54
C VAL A 173 -15.52 -8.77 18.88
N ARG A 174 -14.78 -7.69 19.16
CA ARG A 174 -14.99 -6.37 18.52
C ARG A 174 -14.90 -6.46 17.01
N PHE A 175 -13.86 -7.12 16.49
CA PHE A 175 -13.65 -7.35 15.07
C PHE A 175 -14.82 -8.10 14.43
N ILE A 176 -15.25 -9.22 15.02
CA ILE A 176 -16.38 -10.01 14.49
C ILE A 176 -17.67 -9.18 14.49
N THR A 177 -17.94 -8.41 15.56
CA THR A 177 -19.13 -7.55 15.62
C THR A 177 -19.13 -6.51 14.51
N PHE A 178 -18.01 -5.82 14.27
CA PHE A 178 -17.90 -4.86 13.17
C PHE A 178 -17.98 -5.53 11.80
N LEU A 179 -17.36 -6.70 11.64
CA LEU A 179 -17.40 -7.45 10.38
C LEU A 179 -18.84 -7.86 10.04
N VAL A 180 -19.56 -8.43 11.01
CA VAL A 180 -20.98 -8.80 10.85
C VAL A 180 -21.83 -7.56 10.58
N ALA A 181 -21.60 -6.45 11.27
CA ALA A 181 -22.33 -5.20 11.02
C ALA A 181 -22.10 -4.67 9.60
N LEU A 182 -20.84 -4.63 9.14
CA LEU A 182 -20.50 -4.17 7.78
C LEU A 182 -21.03 -5.12 6.70
N ILE A 183 -20.96 -6.44 6.89
CA ILE A 183 -21.54 -7.42 5.96
C ILE A 183 -23.07 -7.29 5.93
N GLY A 184 -23.72 -7.15 7.09
CA GLY A 184 -25.17 -6.96 7.20
C GLY A 184 -25.63 -5.68 6.50
N LEU A 185 -24.92 -4.57 6.69
CA LEU A 185 -25.18 -3.32 5.97
C LEU A 185 -24.95 -3.46 4.46
N SER A 186 -23.88 -4.15 4.05
CA SER A 186 -23.59 -4.41 2.64
C SER A 186 -24.71 -5.23 1.99
N PHE A 187 -25.20 -6.26 2.67
CA PHE A 187 -26.33 -7.07 2.21
C PHE A 187 -27.63 -6.25 2.15
N PHE A 188 -27.92 -5.43 3.17
CA PHE A 188 -29.08 -4.56 3.17
C PHE A 188 -29.06 -3.56 2.00
N ILE A 189 -27.91 -2.91 1.78
CA ILE A 189 -27.72 -1.95 0.67
C ILE A 189 -27.85 -2.67 -0.68
N GLY A 190 -27.23 -3.84 -0.82
CA GLY A 190 -27.23 -4.60 -2.08
C GLY A 190 -28.63 -5.03 -2.54
N ASN A 191 -29.52 -5.38 -1.60
CA ASN A 191 -30.88 -5.81 -1.92
C ASN A 191 -31.89 -4.65 -2.07
N SER A 192 -31.56 -3.47 -1.54
CA SER A 192 -32.52 -2.36 -1.44
C SER A 192 -32.25 -1.21 -2.41
N THR A 193 -31.19 -1.30 -3.21
CA THR A 193 -30.78 -0.25 -4.15
C THR A 193 -31.38 -0.41 -5.54
N SER A 194 -31.63 0.71 -6.21
CA SER A 194 -32.02 0.74 -7.63
C SER A 194 -30.82 0.80 -8.59
N VAL A 195 -29.59 0.89 -8.07
CA VAL A 195 -28.36 0.99 -8.86
C VAL A 195 -27.91 -0.38 -9.33
N LYS A 196 -27.54 -0.52 -10.62
CA LYS A 196 -27.15 -1.81 -11.23
C LYS A 196 -25.94 -2.49 -10.58
N PHE A 197 -24.95 -1.71 -10.11
CA PHE A 197 -23.71 -2.23 -9.51
C PHE A 197 -23.38 -1.48 -8.21
N PRO A 198 -24.13 -1.73 -7.12
CA PRO A 198 -24.03 -0.91 -5.90
C PRO A 198 -22.68 -1.07 -5.18
N PHE A 199 -22.13 -2.28 -5.13
CA PHE A 199 -20.83 -2.52 -4.49
C PHE A 199 -19.67 -1.88 -5.26
N LEU A 200 -19.71 -1.94 -6.60
CA LEU A 200 -18.70 -1.29 -7.42
C LEU A 200 -18.74 0.23 -7.21
N PHE A 201 -19.94 0.81 -7.13
CA PHE A 201 -20.15 2.21 -6.80
C PHE A 201 -19.52 2.57 -5.44
N LEU A 202 -19.80 1.77 -4.39
CA LEU A 202 -19.23 1.99 -3.06
C LEU A 202 -17.70 1.93 -3.05
N ILE A 203 -17.12 0.96 -3.76
CA ILE A 203 -15.67 0.79 -3.83
C ILE A 203 -15.02 1.99 -4.50
N VAL A 204 -15.52 2.42 -5.66
CA VAL A 204 -14.96 3.54 -6.44
C VAL A 204 -15.07 4.85 -5.67
N ASN A 205 -16.23 5.17 -5.10
CA ASN A 205 -16.40 6.41 -4.31
C ASN A 205 -15.65 6.37 -2.98
N GLY A 206 -15.44 5.17 -2.42
CA GLY A 206 -14.72 4.96 -1.17
C GLY A 206 -13.19 4.94 -1.29
N MET A 207 -12.61 4.99 -2.50
CA MET A 207 -11.17 4.76 -2.73
C MET A 207 -10.25 5.75 -2.01
N TRP A 208 -10.72 6.95 -1.72
CA TRP A 208 -9.86 7.97 -1.12
C TRP A 208 -9.38 7.61 0.30
N LEU A 209 -10.14 6.84 1.08
CA LEU A 209 -9.69 6.44 2.42
C LEU A 209 -8.49 5.47 2.36
N PRO A 210 -8.53 4.36 1.60
CA PRO A 210 -7.34 3.54 1.36
C PRO A 210 -6.12 4.35 0.90
N ILE A 211 -6.31 5.36 0.04
CA ILE A 211 -5.24 6.26 -0.41
C ILE A 211 -4.63 7.05 0.76
N ILE A 212 -5.47 7.70 1.58
CA ILE A 212 -5.01 8.48 2.73
C ILE A 212 -4.34 7.59 3.78
N LEU A 213 -4.89 6.40 4.04
CA LEU A 213 -4.30 5.43 4.96
C LEU A 213 -2.94 4.93 4.45
N THR A 214 -2.80 4.75 3.13
CA THR A 214 -1.52 4.41 2.49
C THR A 214 -0.51 5.53 2.69
N ALA A 215 -0.88 6.78 2.41
CA ALA A 215 0.01 7.93 2.62
C ALA A 215 0.43 8.07 4.10
N PHE A 216 -0.51 7.87 5.03
CA PHE A 216 -0.21 7.86 6.46
C PHE A 216 0.79 6.75 6.84
N PHE A 217 0.61 5.54 6.30
CA PHE A 217 1.51 4.43 6.55
C PHE A 217 2.91 4.63 5.94
N VAL A 218 3.01 5.28 4.77
CA VAL A 218 4.30 5.69 4.18
C VAL A 218 5.04 6.64 5.12
N ILE A 219 4.37 7.67 5.65
CA ILE A 219 4.97 8.60 6.62
C ILE A 219 5.43 7.85 7.87
N LEU A 220 4.58 6.94 8.37
CA LEU A 220 4.86 6.17 9.59
C LEU A 220 6.09 5.25 9.43
N THR A 221 6.33 4.74 8.21
CA THR A 221 7.48 3.88 7.89
C THR A 221 8.71 4.63 7.40
N ALA A 222 8.61 5.89 6.97
CA ALA A 222 9.71 6.61 6.32
C ALA A 222 11.04 6.68 7.11
N LEU A 223 10.97 6.56 8.45
CA LEU A 223 12.13 6.60 9.33
C LEU A 223 12.78 5.23 9.59
N GLU A 224 12.13 4.14 9.21
CA GLU A 224 12.47 2.81 9.73
C GLU A 224 13.82 2.28 9.21
N ILE A 225 14.19 2.60 7.96
CA ILE A 225 15.47 2.18 7.39
C ILE A 225 16.64 2.83 8.14
N VAL A 226 16.65 4.16 8.25
CA VAL A 226 17.72 4.92 8.93
C VAL A 226 17.81 4.52 10.40
N ARG A 227 16.66 4.37 11.07
CA ARG A 227 16.59 3.89 12.46
C ARG A 227 17.13 2.48 12.62
N SER A 228 16.89 1.60 11.66
CA SER A 228 17.40 0.23 11.69
C SER A 228 18.92 0.20 11.54
N PHE A 229 19.51 1.05 10.68
CA PHE A 229 20.97 1.19 10.61
C PHE A 229 21.56 1.62 11.96
N PHE A 230 20.99 2.65 12.58
CA PHE A 230 21.41 3.11 13.90
C PHE A 230 21.31 2.00 14.95
N TYR A 231 20.17 1.33 15.03
CA TYR A 231 19.93 0.27 16.02
C TYR A 231 20.88 -0.93 15.85
N LEU A 232 21.11 -1.38 14.61
CA LEU A 232 22.02 -2.48 14.33
C LEU A 232 23.45 -2.14 14.76
N LEU A 233 23.92 -0.94 14.45
CA LEU A 233 25.28 -0.52 14.80
C LEU A 233 25.45 -0.35 16.32
N VAL A 234 24.52 0.34 17.00
CA VAL A 234 24.62 0.54 18.45
C VAL A 234 24.51 -0.78 19.22
N LYS A 235 23.64 -1.70 18.80
CA LYS A 235 23.40 -2.95 19.52
C LYS A 235 24.48 -4.01 19.28
N TYR A 236 24.95 -4.18 18.05
CA TYR A 236 25.87 -5.26 17.70
C TYR A 236 27.35 -4.84 17.75
N ASN A 237 27.66 -3.56 17.55
CA ASN A 237 29.03 -3.05 17.70
C ASN A 237 29.27 -2.39 19.06
N ALA A 238 28.55 -2.80 20.11
CA ALA A 238 28.69 -2.26 21.44
C ALA A 238 30.13 -2.41 22.02
N GLN A 239 30.90 -3.37 21.48
CA GLN A 239 32.29 -3.64 21.89
C GLN A 239 33.36 -3.05 20.94
N ALA A 240 32.97 -2.55 19.76
CA ALA A 240 33.92 -1.98 18.80
C ALA A 240 34.03 -0.46 18.97
N SER A 241 35.22 0.01 19.31
CA SER A 241 35.54 1.41 19.62
C SER A 241 35.27 2.38 18.46
N GLY A 242 34.58 3.49 18.74
CA GLY A 242 34.73 4.81 18.10
C GLY A 242 34.29 5.00 16.63
N GLN A 243 34.18 3.94 15.82
CA GLN A 243 33.90 4.04 14.38
C GLN A 243 32.41 3.86 13.99
N ASN A 244 31.52 3.64 14.97
CA ASN A 244 30.09 3.41 14.72
C ASN A 244 29.40 4.60 14.05
N ILE A 245 29.80 5.84 14.38
CA ILE A 245 29.31 7.06 13.71
C ILE A 245 29.67 7.03 12.22
N THR A 246 30.92 6.69 11.89
CA THR A 246 31.40 6.65 10.51
C THR A 246 30.64 5.59 9.70
N HIS A 247 30.46 4.39 10.23
CA HIS A 247 29.68 3.34 9.56
C HIS A 247 28.21 3.72 9.38
N PHE A 248 27.60 4.34 10.39
CA PHE A 248 26.22 4.84 10.31
C PHE A 248 26.07 5.91 9.22
N SER A 249 27.00 6.87 9.18
CA SER A 249 27.03 7.92 8.16
C SER A 249 27.24 7.36 6.76
N ILE A 250 28.15 6.39 6.57
CA ILE A 250 28.38 5.76 5.26
C ILE A 250 27.13 5.01 4.79
N LEU A 251 26.52 4.17 5.64
CA LEU A 251 25.32 3.41 5.27
C LEU A 251 24.14 4.34 4.95
N THR A 252 23.94 5.37 5.76
CA THR A 252 22.89 6.36 5.52
C THR A 252 23.16 7.14 4.24
N ALA A 253 24.41 7.51 3.96
CA ALA A 253 24.81 8.18 2.72
C ALA A 253 24.55 7.32 1.48
N ILE A 254 24.88 6.02 1.51
CA ILE A 254 24.60 5.09 0.40
C ILE A 254 23.09 5.02 0.12
N TYR A 255 22.28 4.84 1.17
CA TYR A 255 20.82 4.85 1.07
C TYR A 255 20.30 6.18 0.49
N TRP A 256 20.82 7.30 0.99
CA TRP A 256 20.49 8.65 0.54
C TRP A 256 20.82 8.91 -0.92
N PHE A 257 22.03 8.54 -1.35
CA PHE A 257 22.44 8.69 -2.74
C PHE A 257 21.53 7.87 -3.65
N ASN A 258 21.16 6.64 -3.26
CA ASN A 258 20.21 5.84 -4.02
C ASN A 258 18.87 6.58 -4.21
N LEU A 259 18.29 7.12 -3.13
CA LEU A 259 17.06 7.92 -3.22
C LEU A 259 17.23 9.20 -4.05
N LEU A 260 18.35 9.91 -3.92
CA LEU A 260 18.61 11.10 -4.74
C LEU A 260 18.74 10.76 -6.22
N PHE A 261 19.37 9.64 -6.56
CA PHE A 261 19.43 9.18 -7.94
C PHE A 261 18.07 8.78 -8.48
N LEU A 262 17.24 8.07 -7.70
CA LEU A 262 15.85 7.81 -8.07
C LEU A 262 15.09 9.12 -8.31
N TYR A 263 15.30 10.14 -7.48
CA TYR A 263 14.69 11.46 -7.69
C TYR A 263 15.10 12.10 -9.00
N PHE A 264 16.39 12.06 -9.36
CA PHE A 264 16.85 12.60 -10.64
C PHE A 264 16.34 11.80 -11.85
N ASP A 265 16.14 10.50 -11.68
CA ASP A 265 15.54 9.64 -12.71
C ASP A 265 14.05 9.97 -12.91
N PHE A 266 13.26 10.09 -11.83
CA PHE A 266 11.84 10.47 -11.88
C PHE A 266 11.62 11.86 -12.50
N THR A 267 12.47 12.81 -12.17
CA THR A 267 12.38 14.19 -12.70
C THR A 267 12.93 14.33 -14.12
N GLY A 268 13.58 13.28 -14.65
CA GLY A 268 14.18 13.28 -15.99
C GLY A 268 15.43 14.16 -16.11
N TYR A 269 15.98 14.69 -15.01
CA TYR A 269 17.18 15.52 -15.03
C TYR A 269 18.44 14.72 -15.36
N LEU A 270 18.54 13.47 -14.88
CA LEU A 270 19.67 12.60 -15.13
C LEU A 270 19.18 11.16 -15.33
N LYS A 271 19.46 10.60 -16.51
CA LYS A 271 19.29 9.16 -16.77
C LYS A 271 20.65 8.48 -16.63
N LEU A 272 20.90 7.92 -15.46
CA LEU A 272 22.10 7.13 -15.20
C LEU A 272 21.75 5.66 -15.31
N ASP A 273 22.46 4.93 -16.15
CA ASP A 273 22.31 3.47 -16.31
C ASP A 273 23.01 2.70 -15.17
N ILE A 274 22.67 3.08 -13.94
CA ILE A 274 23.18 2.48 -12.70
C ILE A 274 22.07 1.61 -12.15
N PHE A 275 22.43 0.44 -11.61
CA PHE A 275 21.48 -0.42 -10.92
C PHE A 275 20.98 0.26 -9.63
N LEU A 276 19.83 0.94 -9.72
CA LEU A 276 19.13 1.56 -8.60
C LEU A 276 18.13 0.58 -8.00
N VAL A 277 17.93 0.66 -6.68
CA VAL A 277 16.95 -0.17 -5.98
C VAL A 277 15.60 0.53 -6.10
N ASP A 278 14.57 -0.12 -6.63
CA ASP A 278 13.25 0.51 -6.80
C ASP A 278 12.70 1.01 -5.45
N ILE A 279 12.06 2.19 -5.46
CA ILE A 279 11.48 2.81 -4.27
C ILE A 279 10.46 1.92 -3.54
N LEU A 280 9.77 1.04 -4.25
CA LEU A 280 8.83 0.06 -3.69
C LEU A 280 9.54 -1.03 -2.87
N VAL A 281 10.80 -1.35 -3.21
CA VAL A 281 11.62 -2.26 -2.40
C VAL A 281 11.98 -1.59 -1.08
N PHE A 282 12.35 -0.31 -1.09
CA PHE A 282 12.57 0.43 0.16
C PHE A 282 11.30 0.50 1.00
N PHE A 283 10.15 0.77 0.38
CA PHE A 283 8.87 0.76 1.09
C PHE A 283 8.54 -0.61 1.71
N ALA A 284 8.74 -1.71 0.98
CA ALA A 284 8.55 -3.07 1.49
C ALA A 284 9.48 -3.39 2.66
N VAL A 285 10.78 -3.16 2.52
CA VAL A 285 11.78 -3.41 3.56
C VAL A 285 11.47 -2.59 4.81
N SER A 286 11.18 -1.30 4.63
CA SER A 286 10.84 -0.39 5.71
C SER A 286 9.57 -0.80 6.47
N SER A 287 8.56 -1.26 5.73
CA SER A 287 7.30 -1.76 6.31
C SER A 287 7.50 -3.06 7.09
N VAL A 288 8.45 -3.91 6.70
CA VAL A 288 8.81 -5.10 7.47
C VAL A 288 9.59 -4.72 8.72
N LEU A 289 10.58 -3.83 8.61
CA LEU A 289 11.37 -3.35 9.75
C LEU A 289 10.50 -2.64 10.80
N GLY A 290 9.49 -1.89 10.34
CA GLY A 290 8.57 -1.18 11.22
C GLY A 290 7.67 -2.08 12.07
N VAL A 291 7.52 -3.38 11.76
CA VAL A 291 6.82 -4.33 12.68
C VAL A 291 7.50 -4.35 14.05
N TRP A 292 8.84 -4.38 14.08
CA TRP A 292 9.60 -4.26 15.32
C TRP A 292 9.79 -2.80 15.72
N GLY A 293 9.93 -1.90 14.75
CA GLY A 293 10.11 -0.48 15.01
C GLY A 293 8.99 0.18 15.76
N PHE A 294 7.76 -0.15 15.41
CA PHE A 294 6.57 0.35 16.07
C PHE A 294 6.50 -0.10 17.53
N ARG A 295 7.01 -1.30 17.85
CA ARG A 295 7.15 -1.77 19.24
C ARG A 295 8.12 -0.91 20.04
N PHE A 296 9.27 -0.59 19.48
CA PHE A 296 10.26 0.24 20.19
C PHE A 296 9.74 1.66 20.45
N LYS A 297 8.84 2.17 19.59
CA LYS A 297 8.16 3.45 19.79
C LYS A 297 6.97 3.38 20.76
N ALA A 298 6.61 2.19 21.27
CA ALA A 298 5.47 2.01 22.17
C ALA A 298 5.44 2.98 23.37
N PRO A 299 6.57 3.29 24.07
CA PRO A 299 6.56 4.23 25.19
C PRO A 299 5.99 5.61 24.84
N ILE A 300 6.26 6.09 23.61
CA ILE A 300 5.79 7.38 23.09
C ILE A 300 4.26 7.38 22.94
N TYR A 301 3.68 6.23 22.60
CA TYR A 301 2.25 6.11 22.28
C TYR A 301 1.37 5.67 23.46
N THR A 302 1.95 5.37 24.62
CA THR A 302 1.23 4.93 25.83
C THR A 302 0.13 5.90 26.28
N MET A 303 0.28 7.19 25.96
CA MET A 303 -0.76 8.20 26.20
C MET A 303 -2.02 7.94 25.35
N PHE A 304 -1.90 7.34 24.17
CA PHE A 304 -2.99 7.15 23.22
C PHE A 304 -3.60 5.74 23.26
N PHE A 305 -2.76 4.71 23.30
CA PHE A 305 -3.19 3.30 23.27
C PHE A 305 -2.11 2.35 23.80
N ASP A 306 -2.50 1.11 24.14
CA ASP A 306 -1.55 0.03 24.45
C ASP A 306 -1.03 -0.60 23.14
N PHE A 307 0.28 -0.85 23.08
CA PHE A 307 0.89 -1.49 21.93
C PHE A 307 0.41 -2.94 21.75
N LYS A 308 0.26 -3.70 22.84
CA LYS A 308 -0.03 -5.14 22.78
C LYS A 308 -1.40 -5.45 22.19
N THR A 309 -2.41 -4.67 22.52
CA THR A 309 -3.79 -4.91 22.10
C THR A 309 -4.21 -4.07 20.90
N THR A 310 -3.72 -2.83 20.80
CA THR A 310 -4.18 -1.87 19.79
C THR A 310 -3.08 -1.55 18.78
N GLY A 311 -1.91 -1.12 19.24
CA GLY A 311 -0.86 -0.57 18.37
C GLY A 311 -0.33 -1.57 17.33
N ALA A 312 -0.05 -2.81 17.75
CA ALA A 312 0.47 -3.82 16.83
C ALA A 312 -0.52 -4.17 15.71
N PHE A 313 -1.82 -4.23 16.04
CA PHE A 313 -2.88 -4.49 15.05
C PHE A 313 -3.07 -3.31 14.12
N LEU A 314 -3.05 -2.08 14.65
CA LEU A 314 -3.14 -0.86 13.86
C LEU A 314 -2.04 -0.82 12.78
N TYR A 315 -0.79 -1.07 13.17
CA TYR A 315 0.34 -1.08 12.24
C TYR A 315 0.14 -2.09 11.11
N ILE A 316 -0.24 -3.32 11.44
CA ILE A 316 -0.42 -4.39 10.45
C ILE A 316 -1.62 -4.11 9.53
N LEU A 317 -2.74 -3.60 10.07
CA LEU A 317 -3.91 -3.24 9.26
C LEU A 317 -3.62 -2.09 8.29
N LEU A 318 -2.88 -1.07 8.74
CA LEU A 318 -2.40 0.01 7.88
C LEU A 318 -1.46 -0.53 6.79
N GLY A 319 -0.58 -1.48 7.13
CA GLY A 319 0.26 -2.16 6.16
C GLY A 319 -0.54 -2.95 5.13
N ILE A 320 -1.51 -3.75 5.57
CA ILE A 320 -2.38 -4.56 4.68
C ILE A 320 -3.11 -3.65 3.69
N ILE A 321 -3.78 -2.59 4.16
CA ILE A 321 -4.52 -1.71 3.24
C ILE A 321 -3.59 -1.01 2.25
N SER A 322 -2.37 -0.66 2.68
CA SER A 322 -1.37 0.00 1.83
C SER A 322 -0.90 -0.90 0.69
N PHE A 323 -0.43 -2.11 1.01
CA PHE A 323 0.02 -3.05 -0.02
C PHE A 323 -1.15 -3.59 -0.85
N TRP A 324 -2.34 -3.71 -0.27
CA TRP A 324 -3.52 -4.11 -1.02
C TRP A 324 -3.99 -3.03 -2.01
N MET A 325 -3.93 -1.74 -1.63
CA MET A 325 -4.15 -0.63 -2.56
C MET A 325 -3.11 -0.63 -3.68
N LEU A 326 -1.86 -0.92 -3.36
CA LEU A 326 -0.77 -1.00 -4.34
C LEU A 326 -0.98 -2.15 -5.34
N ASN A 327 -1.34 -3.34 -4.84
CA ASN A 327 -1.77 -4.49 -5.64
C ASN A 327 -2.96 -4.14 -6.53
N PHE A 328 -3.93 -3.41 -5.97
CA PHE A 328 -5.11 -2.96 -6.67
C PHE A 328 -4.78 -2.07 -7.86
N SER A 329 -3.89 -1.10 -7.65
CA SER A 329 -3.46 -0.18 -8.68
C SER A 329 -2.59 -0.83 -9.75
N PHE A 330 -1.69 -1.74 -9.39
CA PHE A 330 -0.91 -2.50 -10.39
C PHE A 330 -1.79 -3.36 -11.26
N TYR A 331 -2.70 -4.12 -10.65
CA TYR A 331 -3.57 -5.01 -11.41
C TYR A 331 -4.50 -4.26 -12.36
N LEU A 332 -4.97 -3.07 -11.98
CA LEU A 332 -5.80 -2.22 -12.83
C LEU A 332 -5.01 -1.31 -13.77
N GLY A 333 -3.68 -1.33 -13.73
CA GLY A 333 -2.84 -0.45 -14.55
C GLY A 333 -3.09 1.04 -14.27
N ASN A 334 -3.38 1.41 -13.03
CA ASN A 334 -3.57 2.81 -12.64
C ASN A 334 -2.21 3.50 -12.49
N GLU A 335 -1.58 3.81 -13.63
CA GLU A 335 -0.25 4.42 -13.70
C GLU A 335 -0.16 5.72 -12.93
N SER A 336 -1.18 6.58 -13.02
CA SER A 336 -1.22 7.86 -12.31
C SER A 336 -1.08 7.67 -10.80
N PHE A 337 -1.84 6.74 -10.21
CA PHE A 337 -1.73 6.47 -8.79
C PHE A 337 -0.38 5.84 -8.42
N ILE A 338 0.09 4.87 -9.21
CA ILE A 338 1.38 4.19 -8.96
C ILE A 338 2.52 5.22 -8.97
N LEU A 339 2.56 6.10 -9.97
CA LEU A 339 3.57 7.15 -10.10
C LEU A 339 3.49 8.13 -8.93
N SER A 340 2.31 8.67 -8.63
CA SER A 340 2.12 9.59 -7.51
C SER A 340 2.50 8.95 -6.16
N LEU A 341 2.21 7.66 -5.96
CA LEU A 341 2.60 6.96 -4.75
C LEU A 341 4.12 6.75 -4.68
N LYS A 342 4.76 6.36 -5.79
CA LYS A 342 6.22 6.23 -5.87
C LYS A 342 6.93 7.55 -5.53
N GLU A 343 6.46 8.67 -6.09
CA GLU A 343 6.97 10.01 -5.79
C GLU A 343 6.72 10.39 -4.32
N PHE A 344 5.53 10.12 -3.79
CA PHE A 344 5.20 10.39 -2.40
C PHE A 344 6.09 9.60 -1.43
N ILE A 345 6.32 8.32 -1.69
CA ILE A 345 7.25 7.49 -0.91
C ILE A 345 8.66 8.08 -0.97
N LEU A 346 9.13 8.42 -2.17
CA LEU A 346 10.45 9.00 -2.37
C LEU A 346 10.64 10.28 -1.56
N TYR A 347 9.71 11.23 -1.65
CA TYR A 347 9.77 12.49 -0.91
C TYR A 347 9.67 12.29 0.61
N ALA A 348 8.80 11.39 1.07
CA ALA A 348 8.72 11.06 2.48
C ALA A 348 10.05 10.48 2.99
N TYR A 349 10.65 9.53 2.25
CA TYR A 349 11.85 8.83 2.67
C TYR A 349 13.08 9.73 2.64
N LEU A 350 13.17 10.64 1.66
CA LEU A 350 14.17 11.70 1.62
C LEU A 350 13.95 12.70 2.78
N GLY A 351 12.78 13.31 2.90
CA GLY A 351 12.54 14.37 3.89
C GLY A 351 12.68 13.88 5.34
N PHE A 352 11.96 12.82 5.69
CA PHE A 352 11.99 12.27 7.05
C PHE A 352 13.34 11.60 7.35
N GLY A 353 13.93 10.89 6.38
CA GLY A 353 15.25 10.29 6.53
C GLY A 353 16.33 11.32 6.87
N LEU A 354 16.31 12.50 6.24
CA LEU A 354 17.29 13.57 6.48
C LEU A 354 17.16 14.11 7.89
N THR A 355 15.92 14.44 8.22
CA THR A 355 15.56 15.12 9.46
C THR A 355 15.95 14.24 10.63
N PHE A 356 15.70 12.93 10.51
CA PHE A 356 16.05 11.96 11.52
C PHE A 356 17.56 11.67 11.59
N TYR A 357 18.25 11.59 10.46
CA TYR A 357 19.71 11.49 10.45
C TYR A 357 20.37 12.69 11.16
N GLY A 358 19.95 13.91 10.82
CA GLY A 358 20.41 15.13 11.48
C GLY A 358 20.11 15.11 12.98
N TYR A 359 18.87 14.77 13.36
CA TYR A 359 18.48 14.61 14.75
C TYR A 359 19.40 13.65 15.50
N LEU A 360 19.73 12.49 14.91
CA LEU A 360 20.60 11.50 15.54
C LEU A 360 22.02 12.03 15.76
N ILE A 361 22.61 12.66 14.75
CA ILE A 361 23.98 13.18 14.82
C ILE A 361 24.13 14.32 15.81
N PHE A 362 23.15 15.23 15.90
CA PHE A 362 23.23 16.36 16.82
C PHE A 362 22.92 15.99 18.26
N ASN A 363 22.00 15.05 18.50
CA ASN A 363 21.53 14.75 19.86
C ASN A 363 22.21 13.52 20.50
N PHE A 364 22.70 12.57 19.69
CA PHE A 364 23.30 11.33 20.21
C PHE A 364 24.76 11.06 19.82
N PRO A 365 25.66 12.07 19.63
CA PRO A 365 27.07 11.78 19.39
C PRO A 365 27.74 10.95 20.50
N PRO A 366 27.49 11.18 21.81
CA PRO A 366 28.09 10.37 22.87
C PRO A 366 27.64 8.91 22.85
N LEU A 367 26.34 8.66 22.65
CA LEU A 367 25.77 7.32 22.57
C LEU A 367 26.37 6.49 21.42
N MET A 368 26.67 7.13 20.29
CA MET A 368 27.32 6.46 19.16
C MET A 368 28.84 6.29 19.32
N ARG A 369 29.49 7.16 20.10
CA ARG A 369 30.94 7.10 20.36
C ARG A 369 31.29 6.09 21.45
N ASP A 370 30.45 6.02 22.49
CA ASP A 370 30.68 5.23 23.70
C ASP A 370 29.87 3.93 23.74
N SER A 371 29.17 3.60 22.64
CA SER A 371 28.47 2.31 22.46
C SER A 371 27.48 1.95 23.58
N GLN A 372 26.87 2.96 24.22
CA GLN A 372 25.87 2.74 25.26
C GLN A 372 24.53 2.31 24.63
N PRO A 373 23.78 1.39 25.27
CA PRO A 373 22.50 0.93 24.74
C PRO A 373 21.51 2.09 24.66
N ALA A 374 21.06 2.40 23.43
CA ALA A 374 19.94 3.31 23.20
C ALA A 374 18.62 2.59 23.58
N HIS A 375 17.86 3.16 24.51
CA HIS A 375 16.54 2.68 24.94
C HIS A 375 15.40 3.35 24.18
#